data_AF-A0A517NVA6-F1
#
_entry.id   AF-A0A517NVA6-F1
#
_cell.length_a   1.000
_cell.length_b   1.000
_cell.length_c   1.000
_cell.angle_alpha   90.00
_cell.angle_beta   90.00
_cell.angle_gamma   90.00
#
_symmetry.space_group_name_H-M   'P 1'
#
loop_
_entity.id
_entity.type
_entity.pdbx_description
1 polymer ?
#
loop_
_entity_poly.entity_id
_entity_poly.type
_entity_poly.pdbx_seq_one_letter_code
_entity_poly.pdbx_strand_id
1 'polypeptide(L)'
;MKAVFSFRGAIAAIALAATTSFVLPATADDKKDTAAAKPVAKAVAKVRPLSITADLIGSTKLSGTLMDSTALEMRTSFGSANIPLSEVAGIRFASAENATTTVVMLNGDSITGATDLKLVTIETSWGTAAINGQNVESILFVPGLTWNSHNGLNGKRWVLSDNKASTSSTARTSSKASSSRSTASTSAPRSTSSRNTTTRSTSSGSSIVYPNNSVPTNFGR
;
A
#
# COMPACT_ATOMS: atom_id res chain seq x y z
N MET A 1 38.85 33.30 13.00
CA MET A 1 39.23 32.39 14.10
C MET A 1 38.60 31.04 13.82
N LYS A 2 39.41 29.98 13.74
CA LYS A 2 39.01 28.61 13.32
C LYS A 2 38.48 27.84 14.54
N ALA A 3 37.31 27.21 14.42
CA ALA A 3 36.83 26.22 15.38
C ALA A 3 36.64 24.88 14.66
N VAL A 4 37.51 23.93 14.98
CA VAL A 4 37.49 22.53 14.55
C VAL A 4 36.73 21.76 15.64
N PHE A 5 35.56 21.19 15.31
CA PHE A 5 34.88 20.27 16.22
C PHE A 5 34.93 18.85 15.66
N SER A 6 35.77 18.06 16.31
CA SER A 6 35.93 16.63 16.18
C SER A 6 34.87 15.93 17.01
N PHE A 7 33.98 15.16 16.37
CA PHE A 7 33.08 14.24 17.06
C PHE A 7 33.59 12.81 16.88
N ARG A 8 34.28 12.34 17.92
CA ARG A 8 34.50 10.92 18.20
C ARG A 8 33.25 10.43 18.94
N GLY A 9 32.59 9.38 18.45
CA GLY A 9 31.35 8.91 19.07
C GLY A 9 31.01 7.47 18.74
N ALA A 10 31.60 6.56 19.51
CA ALA A 10 31.13 5.24 19.97
C ALA A 10 30.38 4.30 19.00
N ILE A 11 31.09 3.22 18.65
CA ILE A 11 30.54 1.93 18.19
C ILE A 11 29.89 1.25 19.41
N ALA A 12 28.59 0.95 19.34
CA ALA A 12 27.92 0.06 20.29
C ALA A 12 27.38 -1.16 19.52
N ALA A 13 28.15 -2.25 19.56
CA ALA A 13 27.73 -3.56 19.12
C ALA A 13 26.86 -4.19 20.21
N ILE A 14 25.58 -4.43 19.92
CA ILE A 14 24.72 -5.26 20.75
C ILE A 14 24.33 -6.47 19.89
N ALA A 15 25.10 -7.55 20.05
CA ALA A 15 24.73 -8.87 19.61
C ALA A 15 23.97 -9.55 20.75
N LEU A 16 22.69 -9.86 20.54
CA LEU A 16 21.96 -10.78 21.40
C LEU A 16 21.29 -11.84 20.54
N ALA A 17 21.99 -12.95 20.39
CA ALA A 17 21.46 -14.18 19.83
C ALA A 17 20.74 -14.94 20.96
N ALA A 18 19.45 -15.18 20.81
CA ALA A 18 18.69 -16.12 21.62
C ALA A 18 18.09 -17.18 20.69
N THR A 19 18.88 -18.20 20.40
CA THR A 19 18.43 -19.45 19.76
C THR A 19 17.77 -20.33 20.80
N THR A 20 16.44 -20.31 20.85
CA THR A 20 15.65 -21.29 21.60
C THR A 20 15.34 -22.48 20.69
N SER A 21 16.13 -23.55 20.83
CA SER A 21 15.87 -24.85 20.21
C SER A 21 14.76 -25.57 20.99
N PHE A 22 13.54 -25.61 20.46
CA PHE A 22 12.51 -26.53 20.92
C PHE A 22 12.74 -27.90 20.28
N VAL A 23 13.20 -28.87 21.09
CA VAL A 23 13.26 -30.29 20.72
C VAL A 23 11.94 -30.93 21.15
N LEU A 24 11.14 -31.37 20.19
CA LEU A 24 9.94 -32.19 20.44
C LEU A 24 10.37 -33.65 20.70
N PRO A 25 9.80 -34.32 21.72
CA PRO A 25 10.04 -35.73 21.94
C PRO A 25 9.37 -36.56 20.84
N ALA A 26 10.17 -37.35 20.14
CA ALA A 26 9.71 -38.37 19.21
C ALA A 26 9.12 -39.55 20.02
N THR A 27 7.80 -39.71 19.96
CA THR A 27 7.14 -40.97 20.33
C THR A 27 7.30 -41.96 19.18
N ALA A 28 7.85 -43.11 19.55
CA ALA A 28 8.14 -44.23 18.68
C ALA A 28 6.89 -45.05 18.31
N ASP A 29 6.99 -45.65 17.13
CA ASP A 29 6.37 -46.90 16.69
C ASP A 29 4.84 -46.99 16.60
N ASP A 30 4.34 -46.69 15.39
CA ASP A 30 3.27 -47.50 14.80
C ASP A 30 3.56 -47.71 13.30
N LYS A 31 4.03 -48.92 12.95
CA LYS A 31 4.28 -49.35 11.56
C LYS A 31 2.96 -49.58 10.86
N LYS A 32 2.46 -48.54 10.17
CA LYS A 32 1.42 -48.69 9.16
C LYS A 32 2.02 -48.44 7.79
N ASP A 33 2.11 -49.50 6.98
CA ASP A 33 2.48 -49.47 5.57
C ASP A 33 1.67 -48.41 4.83
N THR A 34 2.26 -47.22 4.70
CA THR A 34 1.67 -46.11 3.99
C THR A 34 2.25 -46.16 2.60
N ALA A 35 1.41 -46.64 1.66
CA ALA A 35 1.72 -46.71 0.24
C ALA A 35 2.44 -45.43 -0.22
N ALA A 36 3.67 -45.60 -0.72
CA ALA A 36 4.51 -44.53 -1.21
C ALA A 36 3.75 -43.75 -2.30
N ALA A 37 3.18 -42.61 -1.93
CA ALA A 37 2.51 -41.72 -2.86
C ALA A 37 3.57 -41.21 -3.84
N LYS A 38 3.43 -41.59 -5.12
CA LYS A 38 4.26 -41.08 -6.20
C LYS A 38 4.21 -39.55 -6.16
N PRO A 39 5.34 -38.83 -6.16
CA PRO A 39 5.33 -37.38 -6.14
C PRO A 39 4.58 -36.89 -7.39
N VAL A 40 3.40 -36.31 -7.18
CA VAL A 40 2.63 -35.67 -8.24
C VAL A 40 3.49 -34.52 -8.74
N ALA A 41 3.93 -34.62 -9.99
CA ALA A 41 4.75 -33.60 -10.65
C ALA A 41 4.08 -32.24 -10.46
N LYS A 42 4.74 -31.35 -9.71
CA LYS A 42 4.30 -29.96 -9.53
C LYS A 42 4.16 -29.35 -10.92
N ALA A 43 2.92 -29.09 -11.32
CA ALA A 43 2.63 -28.40 -12.58
C ALA A 43 3.34 -27.04 -12.54
N VAL A 44 4.34 -26.86 -13.41
CA VAL A 44 5.04 -25.60 -13.57
C VAL A 44 4.03 -24.63 -14.18
N ALA A 45 3.43 -23.78 -13.36
CA ALA A 45 2.54 -22.73 -13.82
C ALA A 45 3.32 -21.85 -14.79
N LYS A 46 2.94 -21.86 -16.06
CA LYS A 46 3.49 -20.99 -17.10
C LYS A 46 3.15 -19.55 -16.71
N VAL A 47 4.09 -18.88 -16.04
CA VAL A 47 3.97 -17.50 -15.59
C VAL A 47 3.81 -16.61 -16.81
N ARG A 48 2.68 -15.90 -16.90
CA ARG A 48 2.47 -14.91 -17.95
C ARG A 48 3.28 -13.65 -17.59
N PRO A 49 3.97 -13.04 -18.57
CA PRO A 49 4.58 -11.72 -18.37
C PRO A 49 3.53 -10.72 -17.88
N LEU A 50 3.81 -10.04 -16.76
CA LEU A 50 2.93 -9.01 -16.21
C LEU A 50 3.50 -7.64 -16.56
N SER A 51 2.81 -6.92 -17.45
CA SER A 51 3.15 -5.54 -17.77
C SER A 51 2.75 -4.62 -16.63
N ILE A 52 3.66 -3.73 -16.24
CA ILE A 52 3.47 -2.79 -15.14
C ILE A 52 3.92 -1.39 -15.51
N THR A 53 3.35 -0.40 -14.82
CA THR A 53 3.85 0.97 -14.76
C THR A 53 4.20 1.30 -13.32
N ALA A 54 5.47 1.52 -13.03
CA ALA A 54 5.97 1.95 -11.74
C ALA A 54 6.14 3.48 -11.74
N ASP A 55 5.49 4.14 -10.79
CA ASP A 55 5.74 5.53 -10.45
C ASP A 55 6.82 5.57 -9.35
N LEU A 56 7.90 6.28 -9.61
CA LEU A 56 9.02 6.48 -8.68
C LEU A 56 8.85 7.78 -7.91
N ILE A 57 9.50 7.85 -6.74
CA ILE A 57 9.63 9.11 -6.00
C ILE A 57 10.29 10.16 -6.89
N GLY A 58 9.65 11.32 -7.04
CA GLY A 58 10.10 12.38 -7.96
C GLY A 58 9.41 12.36 -9.33
N SER A 59 8.21 11.77 -9.42
CA SER A 59 7.34 11.84 -10.61
C SER A 59 7.90 11.17 -11.87
N THR A 60 8.92 10.33 -11.73
CA THR A 60 9.47 9.55 -12.85
C THR A 60 8.64 8.30 -13.03
N LYS A 61 8.25 8.00 -14.28
CA LYS A 61 7.47 6.81 -14.62
C LYS A 61 8.32 5.82 -15.39
N LEU A 62 8.22 4.54 -15.02
CA LEU A 62 8.89 3.45 -15.70
C LEU A 62 7.87 2.38 -16.06
N SER A 63 7.83 2.01 -17.34
CA SER A 63 6.94 0.98 -17.85
C SER A 63 7.74 -0.20 -18.38
N GLY A 64 7.26 -1.40 -18.10
CA GLY A 64 7.92 -2.63 -18.55
C GLY A 64 7.24 -3.88 -18.02
N THR A 65 7.95 -5.00 -18.03
CA THR A 65 7.45 -6.30 -17.56
C THR A 65 8.12 -6.66 -16.25
N LEU A 66 7.35 -7.05 -15.24
CA LEU A 66 7.92 -7.51 -13.97
C LEU A 66 8.54 -8.90 -14.13
N MET A 67 9.80 -9.08 -13.70
CA MET A 67 10.52 -10.36 -13.85
C MET A 67 10.59 -11.20 -12.56
N ASP A 68 10.73 -10.56 -11.39
CA ASP A 68 11.24 -11.26 -10.20
C ASP A 68 10.20 -12.01 -9.38
N SER A 69 8.94 -11.56 -9.40
CA SER A 69 7.91 -12.16 -8.55
C SER A 69 6.54 -12.17 -9.22
N THR A 70 5.81 -13.26 -8.94
CA THR A 70 4.40 -13.44 -9.30
C THR A 70 3.46 -13.13 -8.15
N ALA A 71 3.99 -13.00 -6.93
CA ALA A 71 3.21 -12.79 -5.73
C ALA A 71 3.87 -11.76 -4.80
N LEU A 72 3.04 -11.02 -4.07
CA LEU A 72 3.46 -10.03 -3.09
C LEU A 72 3.29 -10.61 -1.69
N GLU A 73 4.40 -10.72 -0.97
CA GLU A 73 4.34 -11.01 0.47
C GLU A 73 4.09 -9.70 1.22
N MET A 74 3.06 -9.71 2.07
CA MET A 74 2.68 -8.56 2.88
C MET A 74 2.30 -9.01 4.28
N ARG A 75 2.73 -8.26 5.30
CA ARG A 75 2.30 -8.43 6.69
C ARG A 75 1.17 -7.46 6.99
N THR A 76 0.02 -8.01 7.30
CA THR A 76 -1.16 -7.28 7.75
C THR A 76 -1.32 -7.44 9.27
N SER A 77 -2.26 -6.71 9.87
CA SER A 77 -2.63 -6.92 11.29
C SER A 77 -3.17 -8.32 11.60
N PHE A 78 -3.60 -9.05 10.57
CA PHE A 78 -4.15 -10.40 10.69
C PHE A 78 -3.13 -11.50 10.40
N GLY A 79 -1.88 -11.14 10.08
CA GLY A 79 -0.79 -12.07 9.76
C GLY A 79 -0.18 -11.81 8.38
N SER A 80 0.66 -12.76 7.93
CA SER A 80 1.27 -12.72 6.60
C SER A 80 0.26 -13.16 5.53
N ALA A 81 0.16 -12.38 4.47
CA ALA A 81 -0.63 -12.66 3.29
C ALA A 81 0.29 -12.76 2.07
N ASN A 82 0.03 -13.75 1.22
CA ASN A 82 0.70 -13.93 -0.06
C ASN A 82 -0.30 -13.64 -1.18
N ILE A 83 -0.19 -12.48 -1.82
CA ILE A 83 -1.17 -11.97 -2.78
C ILE A 83 -0.66 -12.17 -4.21
N PRO A 84 -1.33 -12.96 -5.06
CA PRO A 84 -0.96 -13.09 -6.46
C PRO A 84 -1.05 -11.76 -7.19
N LEU A 85 0.02 -11.35 -7.88
CA LEU A 85 0.04 -10.08 -8.62
C LEU A 85 -0.93 -10.06 -9.81
N SER A 86 -1.38 -11.23 -10.26
CA SER A 86 -2.44 -11.35 -11.27
C SER A 86 -3.80 -10.82 -10.82
N GLU A 87 -4.04 -10.69 -9.51
CA GLU A 87 -5.29 -10.18 -8.93
C GLU A 87 -5.18 -8.73 -8.45
N VAL A 88 -3.98 -8.16 -8.53
CA VAL A 88 -3.68 -6.81 -8.05
C VAL A 88 -3.87 -5.81 -9.19
N ALA A 89 -4.65 -4.76 -8.95
CA ALA A 89 -4.80 -3.64 -9.87
C ALA A 89 -3.63 -2.64 -9.71
N GLY A 90 -3.26 -2.37 -8.46
CA GLY A 90 -2.14 -1.50 -8.13
C GLY A 90 -1.68 -1.63 -6.68
N ILE A 91 -0.42 -1.29 -6.45
CA ILE A 91 0.23 -1.23 -5.14
C ILE A 91 0.70 0.20 -4.93
N ARG A 92 0.36 0.80 -3.79
CA ARG A 92 0.90 2.08 -3.35
C ARG A 92 1.75 1.85 -2.13
N PHE A 93 3.04 2.17 -2.22
CA PHE A 93 3.99 1.92 -1.15
C PHE A 93 3.86 2.97 -0.04
N ALA A 94 4.37 2.61 1.13
CA ALA A 94 4.47 3.56 2.24
C ALA A 94 5.36 4.74 1.83
N SER A 95 4.92 5.95 2.15
CA SER A 95 5.64 7.19 1.90
C SER A 95 5.81 7.97 3.20
N ALA A 96 6.57 9.07 3.20
CA ALA A 96 6.72 9.92 4.38
C ALA A 96 5.36 10.40 4.94
N GLU A 97 4.34 10.50 4.10
CA GLU A 97 2.98 10.88 4.50
C GLU A 97 2.08 9.69 4.89
N ASN A 98 2.42 8.47 4.47
CA ASN A 98 1.58 7.28 4.65
C ASN A 98 2.43 6.11 5.15
N ALA A 99 2.24 5.71 6.41
CA ALA A 99 3.05 4.67 7.04
C ALA A 99 2.78 3.23 6.53
N THR A 100 1.73 3.01 5.73
CA THR A 100 1.31 1.67 5.30
C THR A 100 1.22 1.56 3.79
N THR A 101 1.57 0.38 3.27
CA THR A 101 1.39 0.03 1.86
C THR A 101 -0.07 -0.35 1.66
N THR A 102 -0.68 0.15 0.59
CA THR A 102 -2.05 -0.17 0.19
C THR A 102 -2.03 -0.94 -1.11
N VAL A 103 -2.63 -2.13 -1.11
CA VAL A 103 -2.82 -2.96 -2.31
C VAL A 103 -4.29 -2.85 -2.68
N VAL A 104 -4.57 -2.43 -3.91
CA VAL A 104 -5.91 -2.42 -4.49
C VAL A 104 -6.02 -3.58 -5.47
N MET A 105 -7.01 -4.43 -5.26
CA MET A 105 -7.29 -5.62 -6.06
C MET A 105 -8.20 -5.28 -7.25
N LEU A 106 -8.22 -6.16 -8.26
CA LEU A 106 -9.04 -5.99 -9.47
C LEU A 106 -10.55 -5.96 -9.19
N ASN A 107 -10.98 -6.54 -8.06
CA ASN A 107 -12.38 -6.49 -7.60
C ASN A 107 -12.75 -5.17 -6.90
N GLY A 108 -11.80 -4.24 -6.71
CA GLY A 108 -11.98 -2.97 -6.01
C GLY A 108 -11.76 -3.03 -4.50
N ASP A 109 -11.49 -4.21 -3.94
CA ASP A 109 -11.12 -4.34 -2.54
C ASP A 109 -9.71 -3.78 -2.30
N SER A 110 -9.46 -3.36 -1.06
CA SER A 110 -8.16 -2.84 -0.65
C SER A 110 -7.68 -3.50 0.62
N ILE A 111 -6.39 -3.85 0.65
CA ILE A 111 -5.71 -4.41 1.82
C ILE A 111 -4.56 -3.48 2.17
N THR A 112 -4.39 -3.19 3.46
CA THR A 112 -3.27 -2.40 3.96
C THR A 112 -2.33 -3.25 4.80
N GLY A 113 -1.04 -2.94 4.72
CA GLY A 113 -0.02 -3.68 5.46
C GLY A 113 1.38 -3.13 5.25
N ALA A 114 2.36 -3.86 5.78
CA ALA A 114 3.77 -3.65 5.52
C ALA A 114 4.27 -4.70 4.52
N THR A 115 4.97 -4.27 3.48
CA THR A 115 5.62 -5.17 2.51
C THR A 115 7.14 -5.07 2.67
N ASP A 116 7.85 -6.20 2.55
CA ASP A 116 9.32 -6.25 2.54
C ASP A 116 9.82 -6.39 1.09
N LEU A 117 9.49 -5.39 0.28
CA LEU A 117 9.91 -5.36 -1.12
C LEU A 117 11.22 -4.57 -1.24
N LYS A 118 12.32 -5.30 -1.42
CA LYS A 118 13.68 -4.73 -1.44
C LYS A 118 14.09 -4.25 -2.82
N LEU A 119 13.80 -5.05 -3.83
CA LEU A 119 14.21 -4.82 -5.22
C LEU A 119 13.06 -5.20 -6.15
N VAL A 120 12.85 -4.38 -7.17
CA VAL A 120 11.93 -4.67 -8.29
C VAL A 120 12.75 -4.66 -9.57
N THR A 121 12.85 -5.80 -10.24
CA THR A 121 13.43 -5.87 -11.58
C THR A 121 12.34 -5.78 -12.64
N ILE A 122 12.44 -4.75 -13.48
CA ILE A 122 11.52 -4.46 -14.57
C ILE A 122 12.29 -4.57 -15.88
N GLU A 123 11.79 -5.40 -16.79
CA GLU A 123 12.26 -5.47 -18.18
C GLU A 123 11.62 -4.35 -18.98
N THR A 124 12.42 -3.38 -19.40
CA THR A 124 11.99 -2.24 -20.22
C THR A 124 12.45 -2.42 -21.67
N SER A 125 12.00 -1.56 -22.58
CA SER A 125 12.40 -1.62 -24.00
C SER A 125 13.88 -1.35 -24.24
N TRP A 126 14.56 -0.68 -23.32
CA TRP A 126 15.98 -0.34 -23.41
C TRP A 126 16.87 -1.26 -22.55
N GLY A 127 16.29 -2.24 -21.85
CA GLY A 127 17.01 -3.22 -21.05
C GLY A 127 16.36 -3.49 -19.69
N THR A 128 17.11 -4.15 -18.81
CA THR A 128 16.64 -4.51 -17.47
C THR A 128 16.96 -3.40 -16.47
N ALA A 129 15.94 -2.92 -15.75
CA ALA A 129 16.08 -1.92 -14.70
C ALA A 129 15.80 -2.55 -13.33
N ALA A 130 16.73 -2.40 -12.39
CA ALA A 130 16.56 -2.84 -11.01
C ALA A 130 16.33 -1.61 -10.12
N ILE A 131 15.16 -1.54 -9.47
CA ILE A 131 14.73 -0.40 -8.67
C ILE A 131 14.65 -0.82 -7.20
N ASN A 132 15.20 0.00 -6.31
CA ASN A 132 15.03 -0.18 -4.88
C ASN A 132 13.56 0.07 -4.49
N GLY A 133 12.94 -0.86 -3.78
CA GLY A 133 11.54 -0.76 -3.37
C GLY A 133 11.21 0.50 -2.55
N GLN A 134 12.19 1.07 -1.85
CA GLN A 134 12.04 2.34 -1.13
C GLN A 134 11.87 3.56 -2.04
N ASN A 135 12.30 3.47 -3.30
CA ASN A 135 12.20 4.55 -4.29
C ASN A 135 10.96 4.42 -5.17
N VAL A 136 10.13 3.41 -4.94
CA VAL A 136 8.89 3.19 -5.67
C VAL A 136 7.75 3.85 -4.90
N GLU A 137 7.05 4.77 -5.54
CA GLU A 137 5.84 5.37 -4.96
C GLU A 137 4.64 4.45 -5.17
N SER A 138 4.46 3.95 -6.40
CA SER A 138 3.37 3.04 -6.72
C SER A 138 3.67 2.16 -7.93
N ILE A 139 3.00 1.02 -8.04
CA ILE A 139 3.04 0.13 -9.20
C ILE A 139 1.60 -0.11 -9.64
N LEU A 140 1.34 0.06 -10.94
CA LEU A 140 0.06 -0.21 -11.58
C LEU A 140 0.22 -1.40 -12.53
N PHE A 141 -0.65 -2.38 -12.40
CA PHE A 141 -0.70 -3.55 -13.28
C PHE A 141 -1.69 -3.37 -14.43
N VAL A 142 -2.67 -2.49 -14.24
CA VAL A 142 -3.66 -2.14 -15.27
C VAL A 142 -3.33 -0.76 -15.84
N PRO A 143 -3.11 -0.62 -17.15
CA PRO A 143 -2.82 0.65 -17.78
C PRO A 143 -4.04 1.57 -17.73
N GLY A 144 -3.81 2.88 -17.60
CA GLY A 144 -4.88 3.89 -17.63
C GLY A 144 -5.59 4.11 -16.29
N LEU A 145 -5.19 3.41 -15.23
CA LEU A 145 -5.63 3.71 -13.86
C LEU A 145 -4.82 4.86 -13.26
N THR A 146 -5.47 5.62 -12.39
CA THR A 146 -4.85 6.70 -11.62
C THR A 146 -5.18 6.53 -10.13
N TRP A 147 -4.20 6.77 -9.27
CA TRP A 147 -4.40 6.84 -7.83
C TRP A 147 -5.12 8.11 -7.42
N ASN A 148 -6.19 7.97 -6.65
CA ASN A 148 -6.89 9.07 -6.02
C ASN A 148 -6.91 8.88 -4.52
N SER A 149 -6.68 9.96 -3.79
CA SER A 149 -6.87 9.98 -2.34
C SER A 149 -8.26 10.51 -2.00
N HIS A 150 -9.03 9.75 -1.24
CA HIS A 150 -10.27 10.19 -0.64
C HIS A 150 -10.07 10.38 0.86
N ASN A 151 -10.28 11.60 1.36
CA ASN A 151 -10.24 11.86 2.79
C ASN A 151 -11.57 11.44 3.42
N GLY A 152 -11.54 10.45 4.31
CA GLY A 152 -12.69 9.99 5.08
C GLY A 152 -12.50 10.18 6.57
N LEU A 153 -13.53 9.81 7.34
CA LEU A 153 -13.49 9.78 8.81
C LEU A 153 -12.36 8.90 9.37
N ASN A 154 -11.95 7.88 8.62
CA ASN A 154 -10.87 6.96 8.98
C ASN A 154 -9.51 7.36 8.38
N GLY A 155 -9.35 8.62 7.99
CA GLY A 155 -8.14 9.14 7.34
C GLY A 155 -8.16 9.03 5.82
N LYS A 156 -6.97 9.13 5.21
CA LYS A 156 -6.78 9.11 3.76
C LYS A 156 -6.90 7.67 3.25
N ARG A 157 -7.84 7.43 2.33
CA ARG A 157 -7.99 6.14 1.62
C ARG A 157 -7.58 6.30 0.17
N TRP A 158 -6.82 5.33 -0.34
CA TRP A 158 -6.38 5.31 -1.73
C TRP A 158 -7.33 4.44 -2.57
N VAL A 159 -7.75 4.97 -3.71
CA VAL A 159 -8.66 4.31 -4.66
C VAL A 159 -8.08 4.46 -6.06
N LEU A 160 -8.24 3.44 -6.90
CA LEU A 160 -7.91 3.52 -8.32
C LEU A 160 -9.15 3.92 -9.12
N SER A 161 -9.00 4.86 -10.04
CA SER A 161 -10.04 5.20 -11.01
C SER A 161 -9.50 5.20 -12.43
N ASP A 162 -10.34 4.87 -13.40
CA ASP A 162 -10.01 5.01 -14.81
C ASP A 162 -9.81 6.48 -15.17
N ASN A 163 -8.73 6.79 -15.89
CA ASN A 163 -8.48 8.13 -16.41
C ASN A 163 -9.46 8.50 -17.55
N LYS A 164 -10.22 7.54 -18.08
CA LYS A 164 -11.11 7.72 -19.24
C LYS A 164 -12.34 8.60 -18.99
N ALA A 165 -12.56 9.11 -17.77
CA ALA A 165 -13.84 9.69 -17.34
C ALA A 165 -13.82 11.15 -16.88
N SER A 166 -12.78 11.95 -17.12
CA SER A 166 -12.84 13.39 -16.78
C SER A 166 -13.59 14.27 -17.80
N THR A 167 -14.19 13.70 -18.85
CA THR A 167 -14.93 14.46 -19.89
C THR A 167 -16.45 14.28 -19.89
N SER A 168 -17.08 13.73 -18.83
CA SER A 168 -18.56 13.55 -18.85
C SER A 168 -19.29 13.77 -17.52
N SER A 169 -18.91 14.78 -16.74
CA SER A 169 -19.73 15.24 -15.61
C SER A 169 -19.89 16.77 -15.53
N THR A 170 -20.24 17.41 -16.65
CA THR A 170 -20.81 18.78 -16.64
C THR A 170 -21.93 18.89 -17.66
N ALA A 171 -23.12 18.39 -17.31
CA ALA A 171 -24.41 18.86 -17.84
C ALA A 171 -25.57 18.30 -17.00
N ARG A 172 -25.65 18.70 -15.72
CA ARG A 172 -26.95 18.77 -15.03
C ARG A 172 -27.31 20.24 -14.89
N THR A 173 -27.88 20.76 -15.97
CA THR A 173 -28.60 22.02 -16.03
C THR A 173 -29.74 21.99 -15.02
N SER A 174 -29.60 22.78 -13.97
CA SER A 174 -30.68 23.21 -13.11
C SER A 174 -31.56 24.22 -13.86
N SER A 175 -32.77 23.82 -14.25
CA SER A 175 -33.82 24.79 -14.63
C SER A 175 -35.24 24.28 -14.31
N LYS A 176 -35.79 24.87 -13.25
CA LYS A 176 -37.18 25.37 -13.05
C LYS A 176 -38.41 24.50 -13.41
N ALA A 177 -39.10 24.11 -12.32
CA ALA A 177 -40.52 24.36 -11.97
C ALA A 177 -41.65 24.21 -13.02
N SER A 178 -42.63 23.33 -12.73
CA SER A 178 -44.02 23.71 -12.34
C SER A 178 -44.96 22.49 -12.20
N SER A 179 -45.75 22.48 -11.10
CA SER A 179 -47.14 21.98 -10.88
C SER A 179 -47.64 20.70 -11.60
N SER A 180 -48.40 19.75 -11.04
CA SER A 180 -49.24 19.65 -9.83
C SER A 180 -49.88 18.24 -9.78
N ARG A 181 -50.37 17.84 -8.59
CA ARG A 181 -51.66 17.12 -8.32
C ARG A 181 -51.56 15.87 -7.43
N SER A 182 -52.31 15.99 -6.35
CA SER A 182 -52.47 15.20 -5.11
C SER A 182 -53.04 13.78 -5.27
N THR A 183 -52.80 12.89 -4.29
CA THR A 183 -53.80 12.36 -3.31
C THR A 183 -53.17 11.26 -2.40
N ALA A 184 -53.15 11.50 -1.08
CA ALA A 184 -53.89 10.77 -0.02
C ALA A 184 -53.15 9.53 0.54
N SER A 185 -52.49 9.66 1.71
CA SER A 185 -52.94 9.29 3.07
C SER A 185 -52.81 7.78 3.35
N THR A 186 -52.13 7.29 4.40
CA THR A 186 -52.65 7.30 5.79
C THR A 186 -51.63 6.63 6.76
N SER A 187 -51.23 7.37 7.81
CA SER A 187 -50.86 7.01 9.22
C SER A 187 -50.13 5.69 9.55
N ALA A 188 -49.17 5.59 10.50
CA ALA A 188 -49.14 6.10 11.88
C ALA A 188 -47.77 5.78 12.58
N PRO A 189 -47.52 6.07 13.90
CA PRO A 189 -46.31 6.77 14.39
C PRO A 189 -45.57 6.09 15.58
N ARG A 190 -44.69 6.87 16.27
CA ARG A 190 -44.01 6.72 17.60
C ARG A 190 -42.49 6.48 17.53
N SER A 191 -41.63 7.48 17.82
CA SER A 191 -41.22 8.05 19.14
C SER A 191 -40.35 7.07 19.95
N THR A 192 -39.18 7.35 20.52
CA THR A 192 -38.67 8.56 21.21
C THR A 192 -37.20 8.33 21.65
N SER A 193 -36.41 9.40 21.63
CA SER A 193 -35.47 9.87 22.68
C SER A 193 -34.37 8.97 23.28
N SER A 194 -33.11 9.41 23.16
CA SER A 194 -32.13 9.65 24.26
C SER A 194 -30.85 10.27 23.65
N ARG A 195 -30.58 11.57 23.79
CA ARG A 195 -30.08 12.35 24.95
C ARG A 195 -28.58 12.15 25.22
N ASN A 196 -27.81 13.24 25.01
CA ASN A 196 -26.56 13.72 25.64
C ASN A 196 -25.43 12.71 25.96
N THR A 197 -24.13 13.03 25.85
CA THR A 197 -23.44 14.11 26.58
C THR A 197 -21.96 14.18 26.16
N THR A 198 -21.36 15.37 26.35
CA THR A 198 -19.96 15.59 26.76
C THR A 198 -18.86 15.67 25.69
N THR A 199 -18.60 16.92 25.32
CA THR A 199 -17.29 17.54 25.09
C THR A 199 -16.14 16.97 25.91
N ARG A 200 -15.04 16.56 25.25
CA ARG A 200 -13.69 16.69 25.81
C ARG A 200 -12.69 16.99 24.71
N SER A 201 -12.44 18.28 24.52
CA SER A 201 -11.23 18.83 23.92
C SER A 201 -10.05 18.55 24.85
N THR A 202 -9.03 17.85 24.34
CA THR A 202 -7.69 17.85 24.93
C THR A 202 -6.68 18.16 23.85
N SER A 203 -6.19 19.39 23.93
CA SER A 203 -5.03 19.95 23.26
C SER A 203 -3.74 19.41 23.87
N SER A 204 -2.84 18.89 23.02
CA SER A 204 -1.37 19.02 23.15
C SER A 204 -0.82 18.63 21.77
N GLY A 205 -0.19 19.50 20.98
CA GLY A 205 0.86 20.42 21.36
C GLY A 205 2.21 19.74 21.17
N SER A 206 2.70 19.69 19.93
CA SER A 206 4.12 19.51 19.58
C SER A 206 4.32 19.83 18.10
N SER A 207 4.39 21.13 17.79
CA SER A 207 4.91 21.61 16.51
C SER A 207 6.44 21.53 16.57
N ILE A 208 7.01 20.53 15.91
CA ILE A 208 8.46 20.49 15.67
C ILE A 208 8.73 21.42 14.49
N VAL A 209 9.30 22.58 14.79
CA VAL A 209 9.87 23.52 13.82
C VAL A 209 11.21 22.94 13.37
N TYR A 210 11.31 22.55 12.10
CA TYR A 210 12.60 22.19 11.50
C TYR A 210 13.37 23.46 11.14
N PRO A 211 14.65 23.59 11.53
CA PRO A 211 15.49 24.68 11.04
C PRO A 211 15.77 24.50 9.54
N ASN A 212 15.50 25.58 8.81
CA ASN A 212 15.78 25.76 7.39
C ASN A 212 17.30 25.75 7.16
N ASN A 213 17.84 24.63 6.65
CA ASN A 213 19.26 24.48 6.35
C ASN A 213 19.52 24.93 4.90
N SER A 214 19.78 26.23 4.74
CA SER A 214 20.25 26.82 3.49
C SER A 214 21.66 26.30 3.17
N VAL A 215 21.82 25.61 2.04
CA VAL A 215 23.13 25.18 1.51
C VAL A 215 23.81 26.37 0.83
N PRO A 216 25.05 26.74 1.19
CA PRO A 216 25.84 27.70 0.42
C PRO A 216 26.41 27.04 -0.84
N THR A 217 26.00 27.54 -2.00
CA THR A 217 26.66 27.30 -3.29
C THR A 217 28.05 27.94 -3.27
N ASN A 218 29.09 27.10 -3.20
CA ASN A 218 30.47 27.55 -3.35
C ASN A 218 30.89 27.38 -4.82
N PHE A 219 30.85 28.48 -5.58
CA PHE A 219 31.47 28.57 -6.90
C PHE A 219 32.94 28.95 -6.71
N GLY A 220 33.83 27.95 -6.76
CA GLY A 220 35.26 28.15 -6.94
C GLY A 220 35.61 28.13 -8.42
N ARG A 221 36.31 29.18 -8.86
CA ARG A 221 37.00 29.28 -10.15
C ARG A 221 38.20 28.35 -10.22
#